data_AF-B9L1G1-F1
#
_entry.id   AF-B9L1G1-F1
#
_cell.length_a   1.000
_cell.length_b   1.000
_cell.length_c   1.000
_cell.angle_alpha   90.00
_cell.angle_beta   90.00
_cell.angle_gamma   90.00
#
_symmetry.space_group_name_H-M   'P 1'
#
loop_
_entity.id
_entity.type
_entity.pdbx_description
1 polymer ?
#
loop_
_entity_poly.entity_id
_entity_poly.type
_entity_poly.pdbx_seq_one_letter_code
_entity_poly.pdbx_strand_id
1 'polypeptide(L)'
;MLLDTVLLLLLAIGVVAFVLHPLWIARRRVAGPAWSAELLDLFAERDAILAMLRDLQLDYETGKVSDSDYRVMRQSLLTHAARLLQAIERAESSVDADIDREIEQLRELARQLDTGSTRRTVGASP
;
A
#
# COMPACT_ATOMS: atom_id res chain seq x y z
N MET A 1 -1.07 -16.34 42.40
CA MET A 1 0.11 -15.43 42.36
C MET A 1 0.97 -15.73 41.15
N LEU A 2 1.84 -16.76 41.15
CA LEU A 2 2.70 -17.09 40.00
C LEU A 2 1.92 -17.42 38.71
N LEU A 3 0.83 -18.18 38.82
CA LEU A 3 -0.02 -18.55 37.68
C LEU A 3 -0.67 -17.32 37.02
N ASP A 4 -1.18 -16.40 37.85
CA ASP A 4 -1.85 -15.18 37.39
C ASP A 4 -0.85 -14.23 36.72
N THR A 5 0.37 -14.13 37.25
CA THR A 5 1.45 -13.34 36.65
C THR A 5 1.86 -13.92 35.28
N VAL A 6 1.95 -15.24 35.16
CA VAL A 6 2.25 -15.91 33.89
C VAL A 6 1.14 -15.69 32.85
N LEU A 7 -0.13 -15.76 33.29
CA LEU A 7 -1.27 -15.51 32.41
C LEU A 7 -1.30 -14.05 31.90
N LEU A 8 -1.06 -13.08 32.80
CA LEU A 8 -0.95 -11.67 32.44
C LEU A 8 0.21 -11.41 31.47
N LEU A 9 1.36 -12.06 31.69
CA LEU A 9 2.52 -11.93 30.82
C LEU A 9 2.23 -12.49 29.42
N LEU A 10 1.59 -13.66 29.33
CA LEU A 10 1.19 -14.26 28.05
C LEU A 10 0.20 -13.37 27.30
N LEU A 11 -0.78 -12.81 28.01
CA LEU A 11 -1.75 -11.88 27.42
C LEU A 11 -1.07 -10.61 26.91
N ALA A 12 -0.16 -10.03 27.70
CA ALA A 12 0.60 -8.85 27.30
C ALA A 12 1.46 -9.10 26.06
N ILE A 13 2.16 -10.25 26.01
CA ILE A 13 2.93 -10.67 24.84
C ILE A 13 2.01 -10.86 23.63
N GLY A 14 0.83 -11.45 23.81
CA GLY A 14 -0.17 -11.63 22.75
C GLY A 14 -0.67 -10.30 22.17
N VAL A 15 -0.96 -9.32 23.03
CA VAL A 15 -1.37 -7.96 22.62
C VAL A 15 -0.24 -7.25 21.88
N VAL A 16 0.98 -7.29 22.42
CA VAL A 16 2.16 -6.71 21.78
C VAL A 16 2.41 -7.37 20.43
N ALA A 17 2.34 -8.70 20.34
CA ALA A 17 2.47 -9.42 19.09
C ALA A 17 1.36 -9.05 18.10
N PHE A 18 0.10 -8.90 18.54
CA PHE A 18 -1.01 -8.47 17.69
C PHE A 18 -0.81 -7.06 17.13
N VAL A 19 -0.26 -6.14 17.93
CA VAL A 19 0.06 -4.76 17.50
C VAL A 19 1.30 -4.71 16.59
N LEU A 20 2.31 -5.54 16.83
CA LEU A 20 3.51 -5.62 15.97
C LEU A 20 3.31 -6.45 14.71
N HIS A 21 2.34 -7.36 14.68
CA HIS A 21 1.99 -8.17 13.52
C HIS A 21 1.72 -7.34 12.25
N PRO A 22 0.89 -6.28 12.26
CA PRO A 22 0.69 -5.43 11.08
C PRO A 22 1.97 -4.68 10.65
N LEU A 23 2.83 -4.30 11.59
CA LEU A 23 4.12 -3.65 11.30
C LEU A 23 5.13 -4.60 10.62
N TRP A 24 5.15 -5.88 11.01
CA TRP A 24 6.01 -6.88 10.36
C TRP A 24 5.51 -7.32 8.98
N ILE A 25 4.19 -7.37 8.80
CA ILE A 25 3.56 -7.67 7.50
C ILE A 25 3.79 -6.53 6.51
N ALA A 26 3.75 -5.28 6.95
CA ALA A 26 4.08 -4.12 6.13
C ALA A 26 5.52 -4.22 5.56
N ARG A 27 6.47 -4.73 6.35
CA ARG A 27 7.88 -4.85 5.94
C ARG A 27 8.18 -6.02 4.99
N ARG A 28 7.33 -7.05 4.96
CA ARG A 28 7.51 -8.21 4.04
C ARG A 28 6.80 -8.05 2.69
N ARG A 29 5.93 -7.06 2.51
CA ARG A 29 5.32 -6.72 1.21
C ARG A 29 6.23 -5.94 0.25
N VAL A 30 7.49 -5.71 0.64
CA VAL A 30 8.56 -5.16 -0.22
C VAL A 30 9.06 -6.18 -1.27
N ALA A 31 8.49 -7.39 -1.33
CA ALA A 31 8.81 -8.41 -2.33
C ALA A 31 7.71 -8.59 -3.42
N GLY A 32 6.79 -7.63 -3.56
CA GLY A 32 5.93 -7.46 -4.74
C GLY A 32 6.47 -6.36 -5.66
N PRO A 33 5.82 -6.05 -6.81
CA PRO A 33 6.23 -4.94 -7.67
C PRO A 33 6.49 -3.72 -6.80
N ALA A 34 7.67 -3.11 -6.93
CA ALA A 34 8.20 -2.15 -5.97
C ALA A 34 7.28 -0.92 -5.87
N TRP A 35 6.30 -0.97 -4.97
CA TRP A 35 5.52 0.20 -4.62
C TRP A 35 6.49 1.28 -4.16
N SER A 36 6.40 2.45 -4.77
CA SER A 36 7.23 3.58 -4.39
C SER A 36 7.01 3.92 -2.91
N ALA A 37 8.04 4.46 -2.25
CA ALA A 37 7.91 4.89 -0.86
C ALA A 37 6.74 5.87 -0.68
N GLU A 38 6.48 6.69 -1.69
CA GLU A 38 5.36 7.63 -1.77
C GLU A 38 3.99 6.92 -1.82
N LEU A 39 3.83 5.87 -2.65
CA LEU A 39 2.59 5.08 -2.69
C LEU A 39 2.30 4.41 -1.34
N LEU A 40 3.35 3.91 -0.68
CA LEU A 40 3.24 3.27 0.62
C LEU A 40 2.82 4.26 1.72
N ASP A 41 3.33 5.49 1.66
CA ASP A 41 2.96 6.58 2.58
C ASP A 41 1.49 6.99 2.38
N LEU A 42 1.03 7.10 1.13
CA LEU A 42 -0.38 7.35 0.81
C LEU A 42 -1.31 6.26 1.36
N PHE A 43 -0.90 4.99 1.28
CA PHE A 43 -1.66 3.89 1.90
C PHE A 43 -1.68 3.96 3.42
N ALA A 44 -0.56 4.33 4.05
CA ALA A 44 -0.49 4.51 5.49
C ALA A 44 -1.41 5.66 5.96
N GLU A 45 -1.42 6.78 5.22
CA GLU A 45 -2.29 7.91 5.54
C GLU A 45 -3.77 7.54 5.36
N ARG A 46 -4.13 6.79 4.31
CA ARG A 46 -5.48 6.25 4.11
C ARG A 46 -5.92 5.41 5.30
N ASP A 47 -5.07 4.49 5.74
CA ASP A 47 -5.38 3.59 6.85
C ASP A 47 -5.56 4.37 8.16
N ALA A 48 -4.77 5.42 8.37
CA ALA A 48 -4.93 6.34 9.49
C ALA A 48 -6.29 7.06 9.48
N ILE A 49 -6.72 7.62 8.34
CA ILE A 49 -8.05 8.25 8.23
C ILE A 49 -9.17 7.25 8.49
N LEU A 50 -9.06 6.03 7.97
CA LEU A 50 -10.07 4.99 8.19
C LEU A 50 -10.13 4.52 9.65
N ALA A 51 -9.02 4.61 10.39
CA ALA A 51 -9.04 4.42 11.84
C ALA A 51 -9.76 5.59 12.54
N MET A 52 -9.43 6.84 12.20
CA MET A 52 -10.10 8.02 12.75
C MET A 52 -11.61 8.03 12.50
N LEU A 53 -12.06 7.59 11.31
CA LEU A 53 -13.48 7.50 10.98
C LEU A 53 -14.21 6.46 11.84
N ARG A 54 -13.53 5.34 12.15
CA ARG A 54 -14.06 4.30 13.05
C ARG A 54 -14.13 4.79 14.49
N ASP A 55 -13.08 5.46 14.96
CA ASP A 55 -13.06 6.02 16.32
C ASP A 55 -14.15 7.09 16.49
N LEU A 56 -14.32 7.97 15.50
CA LEU A 56 -15.38 8.98 15.49
C LEU A 56 -16.78 8.35 15.54
N GLN A 57 -17.00 7.25 14.81
CA GLN A 57 -18.24 6.50 14.87
C GLN A 57 -18.50 5.93 16.26
N LEU A 58 -17.48 5.35 16.89
CA LEU A 58 -17.58 4.79 18.23
C LEU A 58 -17.83 5.87 19.29
N ASP A 59 -17.19 7.03 19.17
CA ASP A 59 -17.42 8.17 20.06
C ASP A 59 -18.82 8.76 19.91
N TYR A 60 -19.40 8.73 18.70
CA TYR A 60 -20.81 9.09 18.49
C TYR A 60 -21.76 8.05 19.10
N GLU A 61 -21.52 6.75 18.88
CA GLU A 61 -22.35 5.67 19.43
C GLU A 61 -22.32 5.62 20.97
N THR A 62 -21.18 6.01 21.57
CA THR A 62 -21.04 6.14 23.03
C THR A 62 -21.58 7.45 23.59
N GLY A 63 -22.08 8.35 22.73
CA GLY A 63 -22.68 9.62 23.12
C GLY A 63 -21.69 10.70 23.56
N LYS A 64 -20.40 10.53 23.30
CA LYS A 64 -19.37 11.55 23.61
C LYS A 64 -19.38 12.72 22.64
N VAL A 65 -19.94 12.53 21.44
CA VAL A 65 -19.97 13.51 20.35
C VAL A 65 -21.42 13.79 19.97
N SER A 66 -21.76 15.06 19.78
CA SER A 66 -23.09 15.48 19.34
C SER A 66 -23.32 15.13 17.86
N ASP A 67 -24.58 14.94 17.43
CA ASP A 67 -24.90 14.65 16.02
C ASP A 67 -24.38 15.74 15.05
N SER A 68 -24.49 17.01 15.44
CA SER A 68 -23.99 18.12 14.63
C SER A 68 -22.48 18.06 14.44
N ASP A 69 -21.73 17.78 15.51
CA ASP A 69 -20.26 17.71 15.46
C ASP A 69 -19.79 16.47 14.70
N TYR A 70 -20.44 15.32 14.96
CA TYR A 70 -20.20 14.08 14.23
C TYR A 70 -20.33 14.29 12.72
N ARG A 71 -21.42 14.93 12.26
CA ARG A 71 -21.64 15.17 10.82
C ARG A 71 -20.56 16.05 10.20
N VAL A 72 -20.16 17.12 10.88
CA VAL A 72 -19.11 18.03 10.40
C VAL A 72 -17.76 17.32 10.32
N MET A 73 -17.36 16.63 11.39
CA MET A 73 -16.09 15.91 11.46
C MET A 73 -16.04 14.76 10.44
N ARG A 74 -17.12 14.01 10.31
CA ARG A 74 -17.26 12.92 9.33
C ARG A 74 -17.12 13.43 7.91
N GLN A 75 -17.76 14.55 7.57
CA GLN A 75 -17.68 15.11 6.23
C GLN A 75 -16.24 15.55 5.89
N SER A 76 -15.54 16.16 6.85
CA SER A 76 -14.13 16.53 6.69
C SER A 76 -13.24 15.30 6.43
N LEU A 77 -13.37 14.26 7.26
CA LEU A 77 -12.59 13.03 7.12
C LEU A 77 -12.88 12.30 5.81
N LEU A 78 -14.14 12.23 5.37
CA LEU A 78 -14.51 11.65 4.08
C LEU A 78 -13.93 12.43 2.90
N THR A 79 -13.90 13.76 3.00
CA THR A 79 -13.28 14.61 1.97
C THR A 79 -11.78 14.40 1.90
N HIS A 80 -11.12 14.16 3.04
CA HIS A 80 -9.69 13.83 3.08
C HIS A 80 -9.44 12.42 2.51
N ALA A 81 -10.23 11.43 2.89
CA ALA A 81 -10.16 10.07 2.35
C ALA A 81 -10.33 10.03 0.83
N ALA A 82 -11.29 10.79 0.29
CA ALA A 82 -11.52 10.87 -1.16
C ALA A 82 -10.30 11.44 -1.91
N ARG A 83 -9.63 12.45 -1.34
CA ARG A 83 -8.41 13.03 -1.91
C ARG A 83 -7.26 12.03 -1.91
N LEU A 84 -7.06 11.30 -0.82
CA LEU A 84 -6.04 10.25 -0.76
C LEU A 84 -6.30 9.14 -1.76
N LEU A 85 -7.55 8.68 -1.88
CA LEU A 85 -7.89 7.62 -2.83
C LEU A 85 -7.58 8.05 -4.26
N GLN A 86 -7.88 9.31 -4.61
CA GLN A 86 -7.54 9.86 -5.92
C GLN A 86 -6.02 10.01 -6.13
N ALA A 87 -5.26 10.29 -5.07
CA ALA A 87 -3.80 10.35 -5.15
C ALA A 87 -3.20 8.95 -5.39
N ILE A 88 -3.72 7.93 -4.70
CA ILE A 88 -3.33 6.53 -4.88
C ILE A 88 -3.60 6.09 -6.31
N GLU A 89 -4.81 6.32 -6.83
CA GLU A 89 -5.19 5.92 -8.20
C GLU A 89 -4.27 6.55 -9.26
N ARG A 90 -3.90 7.84 -9.10
CA ARG A 90 -2.94 8.51 -9.99
C ARG A 90 -1.55 7.91 -9.90
N ALA A 91 -1.08 7.60 -8.70
CA ALA A 91 0.23 7.02 -8.49
C ALA A 91 0.30 5.59 -9.06
N GLU A 92 -0.73 4.77 -8.87
CA GLU A 92 -0.84 3.44 -9.51
C GLU A 92 -0.85 3.54 -11.03
N SER A 93 -1.65 4.46 -11.60
CA SER A 93 -1.69 4.69 -13.05
C SER A 93 -0.34 5.12 -13.63
N SER A 94 0.45 5.88 -12.88
CA SER A 94 1.79 6.30 -13.32
C SER A 94 2.77 5.12 -13.36
N VAL A 95 2.68 4.21 -12.39
CA VAL A 95 3.51 2.99 -12.34
C VAL A 95 3.19 2.07 -13.51
N ASP A 96 1.91 1.87 -13.81
CA ASP A 96 1.50 1.05 -14.96
C ASP A 96 2.04 1.63 -16.28
N ALA A 97 1.96 2.96 -16.45
CA ALA A 97 2.47 3.64 -17.64
C ALA A 97 4.01 3.60 -17.74
N ASP A 98 4.74 3.54 -16.63
CA ASP A 98 6.20 3.35 -16.62
C ASP A 98 6.55 1.90 -17.02
N ILE A 99 5.85 0.92 -16.46
CA ILE A 99 6.03 -0.51 -16.78
C ILE A 99 5.79 -0.76 -18.27
N ASP A 100 4.70 -0.23 -18.84
CA ASP A 100 4.38 -0.40 -20.26
C ASP A 100 5.47 0.18 -21.17
N ARG A 101 6.05 1.32 -20.79
CA ARG A 101 7.16 1.94 -21.53
C ARG A 101 8.43 1.09 -21.48
N GLU A 102 8.77 0.54 -20.31
CA GLU A 102 9.95 -0.31 -20.15
C GLU A 102 9.80 -1.63 -20.93
N ILE A 103 8.60 -2.22 -20.92
CA ILE A 103 8.30 -3.41 -21.72
C ILE A 103 8.48 -3.15 -23.21
N GLU A 104 8.02 -2.00 -23.73
CA GLU A 104 8.17 -1.68 -25.15
C GLU A 104 9.65 -1.48 -25.54
N GLN A 105 10.43 -0.80 -24.69
CA GLN A 105 11.87 -0.63 -24.90
C GLN A 105 12.60 -1.98 -24.97
N LEU A 106 12.28 -2.90 -24.06
CA LEU A 106 12.86 -4.25 -24.06
C LEU A 106 12.46 -5.04 -25.32
N ARG A 107 11.21 -4.91 -25.77
CA ARG A 107 10.74 -5.54 -27.03
C ARG A 107 11.44 -4.98 -28.26
N GLU A 108 11.73 -3.68 -28.29
CA GLU A 108 12.48 -3.05 -29.39
C GLU A 108 13.93 -3.54 -29.41
N LEU A 109 14.60 -3.57 -28.25
CA LEU A 109 15.96 -4.10 -28.14
C LEU A 109 16.04 -5.56 -28.59
N ALA A 110 15.08 -6.40 -28.18
CA ALA A 110 15.00 -7.79 -28.62
C ALA A 110 14.86 -7.90 -30.15
N ARG A 111 13.98 -7.11 -30.78
CA ARG A 111 13.81 -7.07 -32.24
C ARG A 111 15.10 -6.69 -32.98
N GLN A 112 15.86 -5.74 -32.45
CA GLN A 112 17.13 -5.31 -33.06
C GLN A 112 18.19 -6.42 -33.03
N LEU A 113 18.26 -7.16 -31.92
CA LEU A 113 19.18 -8.30 -31.77
C LEU A 113 18.85 -9.44 -32.73
N ASP A 114 17.57 -9.75 -32.92
CA ASP A 114 17.13 -10.79 -33.86
C ASP A 114 17.49 -10.44 -35.31
N THR A 115 17.33 -9.17 -35.71
CA THR A 115 17.62 -8.72 -37.08
C THR A 115 19.14 -8.75 -37.40
N GLY A 116 20.00 -8.58 -36.39
CA GLY A 116 21.46 -8.63 -36.55
C GLY A 116 22.05 -10.04 -36.67
N SER A 117 21.33 -11.06 -36.16
CA SER A 117 21.74 -12.47 -36.22
C SER A 117 21.62 -13.05 -37.64
N THR A 118 20.52 -12.77 -38.34
CA THR A 118 20.25 -13.27 -39.70
C THR A 118 21.25 -12.79 -40.74
N ARG A 119 21.90 -11.63 -40.55
CA ARG A 119 22.87 -11.09 -41.53
C ARG A 119 24.25 -11.76 -41.45
N ARG A 120 24.64 -12.35 -40.30
CA ARG A 120 25.94 -13.03 -40.16
C ARG A 120 25.96 -14.44 -40.76
N THR A 121 24.81 -15.11 -40.89
CA THR A 121 24.75 -16.49 -41.40
C THR A 121 24.65 -16.57 -42.92
N VAL A 122 24.33 -15.48 -43.62
CA VAL A 122 24.19 -15.45 -45.10
C VAL A 122 25.51 -15.07 -45.82
N GLY A 123 26.53 -14.61 -45.09
CA GLY A 123 27.83 -14.19 -45.65
C GLY A 123 28.92 -15.28 -45.72
N ALA A 124 28.62 -16.51 -45.34
CA ALA A 124 29.58 -17.61 -45.33
C ALA A 124 29.06 -18.79 -46.18
N SER A 125 29.15 -18.66 -47.49
CA SER A 125 29.29 -19.83 -48.39
C SER A 125 30.35 -19.51 -49.45
N PRO A 126 31.37 -20.38 -49.62
CA PRO A 126 32.41 -20.25 -50.64
C PRO A 126 31.91 -20.53 -52.06
#